data_AF-A0A6A0HPV8-F1
#
_entry.id   AF-A0A6A0HPV8-F1
#
_cell.length_a   1.000
_cell.length_b   1.000
_cell.length_c   1.000
_cell.angle_alpha   90.00
_cell.angle_beta   90.00
_cell.angle_gamma   90.00
#
_symmetry.space_group_name_H-M   'P 1'
#
loop_
_entity.id
_entity.type
_entity.pdbx_description
1 polymer ?
#
loop_
_entity_poly.entity_id
_entity_poly.type
_entity_poly.pdbx_seq_one_letter_code
_entity_poly.pdbx_strand_id
1 'polypeptide(L)'
;MTYNEVGINLDEEILNVAEAFNLDAHRLHVEFFSPGHQGIFVEEMGASKFRIHLSLEEKRIISVKQISGPAEHAPGEPDPFAKYKAFMK
;
A
#
# COMPACT_ATOMS: atom_id res chain seq x y z
N MET A 1 -35.96 14.46 0.21
CA MET A 1 -35.53 13.24 -0.50
C MET A 1 -34.04 13.12 -0.26
N THR A 2 -33.70 12.10 0.50
CA THR A 2 -32.38 11.72 1.02
C THR A 2 -31.49 11.29 -0.14
N TYR A 3 -30.36 11.97 -0.32
CA TYR A 3 -29.31 11.49 -1.22
C TYR A 3 -28.50 10.42 -0.50
N ASN A 4 -28.83 9.17 -0.85
CA ASN A 4 -28.08 7.91 -0.71
C ASN A 4 -27.00 7.82 0.38
N GLU A 5 -27.35 7.07 1.41
CA GLU A 5 -26.49 6.23 2.23
C GLU A 5 -25.72 5.22 1.36
N VAL A 6 -24.52 5.58 0.86
CA VAL A 6 -23.41 4.61 0.67
C VAL A 6 -22.10 5.38 0.88
N GLY A 7 -21.96 5.96 2.07
CA GLY A 7 -20.68 6.50 2.52
C GLY A 7 -19.83 5.37 3.09
N ILE A 8 -19.43 4.40 2.26
CA ILE A 8 -18.18 3.72 2.61
C ILE A 8 -17.14 4.82 2.48
N ASN A 9 -16.71 5.37 3.62
CA ASN A 9 -15.72 6.43 3.61
C ASN A 9 -14.51 5.87 2.87
N LEU A 10 -14.06 6.57 1.82
CA LEU A 10 -12.85 6.20 1.08
C LEU A 10 -11.70 5.90 2.07
N ASP A 11 -11.69 6.61 3.19
CA ASP A 11 -10.80 6.42 4.34
C ASP A 11 -10.91 5.02 4.98
N GLU A 12 -12.11 4.47 5.22
CA GLU A 12 -12.27 3.12 5.80
C GLU A 12 -11.78 2.02 4.86
N GLU A 13 -12.04 2.14 3.55
CA GLU A 13 -11.51 1.17 2.58
C GLU A 13 -10.00 1.24 2.48
N ILE A 14 -9.41 2.43 2.45
CA ILE A 14 -7.95 2.60 2.43
C ILE A 14 -7.34 2.04 3.72
N LEU A 15 -7.97 2.24 4.88
CA LEU A 15 -7.53 1.66 6.16
C LEU A 15 -7.58 0.12 6.13
N ASN A 16 -8.66 -0.46 5.61
CA ASN A 16 -8.79 -1.91 5.45
C ASN A 16 -7.73 -2.48 4.50
N VAL A 17 -7.41 -1.78 3.41
CA VAL A 17 -6.34 -2.17 2.49
C VAL A 17 -4.98 -2.05 3.18
N ALA A 18 -4.73 -0.96 3.91
CA ALA A 18 -3.49 -0.79 4.64
C ALA A 18 -3.27 -1.93 5.65
N GLU A 19 -4.31 -2.29 6.42
CA GLU A 19 -4.27 -3.43 7.33
C GLU A 19 -4.02 -4.76 6.60
N ALA A 20 -4.79 -5.04 5.54
CA ALA A 20 -4.72 -6.30 4.80
C ALA A 20 -3.34 -6.57 4.17
N PHE A 21 -2.62 -5.52 3.78
CA PHE A 21 -1.31 -5.60 3.14
C PHE A 21 -0.15 -5.18 4.05
N ASN A 22 -0.41 -4.99 5.35
CA ASN A 22 0.59 -4.57 6.35
C ASN A 22 1.33 -3.28 5.95
N LEU A 23 0.56 -2.29 5.50
CA LEU A 23 0.99 -0.94 5.15
C LEU A 23 0.72 0.02 6.31
N ASP A 24 1.62 0.97 6.53
CA ASP A 24 1.45 2.02 7.54
C ASP A 24 0.50 3.12 7.01
N ALA A 25 -0.76 3.08 7.45
CA ALA A 25 -1.79 4.06 7.07
C ALA A 25 -1.39 5.52 7.36
N HIS A 26 -0.57 5.80 8.38
CA HIS A 26 -0.14 7.16 8.70
C HIS A 26 0.92 7.69 7.72
N ARG A 27 1.55 6.80 6.97
CA ARG A 27 2.62 7.10 6.00
C ARG A 27 2.27 6.63 4.60
N LEU A 28 0.97 6.39 4.36
CA LEU A 28 0.45 5.91 3.09
C LEU A 28 -0.13 7.08 2.30
N HIS A 29 0.33 7.23 1.07
CA HIS A 29 -0.23 8.14 0.09
C HIS A 29 -0.91 7.35 -1.02
N VAL A 30 -2.11 7.76 -1.42
CA VAL A 30 -2.88 7.10 -2.48
C VAL A 30 -2.65 7.83 -3.79
N GLU A 31 -1.99 7.17 -4.74
CA GLU A 31 -1.84 7.71 -6.11
C GLU A 31 -3.00 7.31 -7.02
N PHE A 32 -3.52 6.10 -6.83
CA PHE A 32 -4.67 5.58 -7.58
C PHE A 32 -5.45 4.61 -6.70
N PHE A 33 -6.77 4.68 -6.74
CA PHE A 33 -7.61 3.73 -6.04
C PHE A 33 -8.88 3.43 -6.83
N SER A 34 -9.08 2.17 -7.14
CA SER A 34 -10.31 1.64 -7.72
C SER A 34 -10.85 0.56 -6.77
N PRO A 35 -11.88 0.90 -5.97
CA PRO A 35 -12.48 -0.01 -5.01
C PRO A 35 -12.74 -1.39 -5.61
N GLY A 36 -12.34 -2.44 -4.89
CA GLY A 36 -12.53 -3.84 -5.28
C GLY A 36 -11.68 -4.34 -6.45
N HIS A 37 -10.90 -3.49 -7.14
CA HIS A 37 -10.13 -3.87 -8.32
C HIS A 37 -8.62 -3.74 -8.09
N GLN A 38 -8.11 -2.51 -8.02
CA GLN A 38 -6.68 -2.26 -7.89
C GLN A 38 -6.40 -0.93 -7.18
N GLY A 39 -5.19 -0.79 -6.63
CA GLY A 39 -4.72 0.46 -6.05
C GLY A 39 -3.22 0.65 -6.23
N ILE A 40 -2.80 1.91 -6.30
CA ILE A 40 -1.40 2.31 -6.30
C ILE A 40 -1.19 3.22 -5.11
N PHE A 41 -0.31 2.79 -4.22
CA PHE A 41 0.01 3.46 -2.98
C PHE A 41 1.50 3.78 -2.93
N VAL A 42 1.85 4.84 -2.21
CA VAL A 42 3.23 5.16 -1.85
C VAL A 42 3.33 5.11 -0.35
N GLU A 43 4.14 4.20 0.16
CA GLU A 43 4.43 4.08 1.59
C GLU A 43 5.79 4.66 1.92
N GLU A 44 5.85 5.53 2.93
CA GLU A 44 7.11 6.09 3.44
C GLU A 44 7.65 5.26 4.62
N MET A 45 8.84 4.70 4.46
CA MET A 45 9.53 3.91 5.49
C MET A 45 10.92 4.48 5.74
N GLY A 46 11.09 5.19 6.85
CA GLY A 46 12.35 5.88 7.15
C GLY A 46 12.70 6.92 6.08
N ALA A 47 13.86 6.78 5.44
CA ALA A 47 14.31 7.65 4.34
C ALA A 47 13.86 7.16 2.95
N SER A 48 13.15 6.04 2.88
CA SER A 48 12.77 5.39 1.63
C SER A 48 11.28 5.52 1.35
N LYS A 49 10.93 5.60 0.07
CA LYS A 49 9.55 5.57 -0.40
C LYS A 49 9.35 4.40 -1.34
N PHE A 50 8.29 3.64 -1.12
CA PHE A 50 7.94 2.47 -1.91
C PHE A 50 6.62 2.69 -2.61
N ARG A 51 6.62 2.63 -3.94
CA ARG A 51 5.42 2.59 -4.76
C ARG A 51 4.95 1.14 -4.86
N ILE A 52 3.73 0.90 -4.40
CA ILE A 52 3.13 -0.42 -4.23
C ILE A 52 1.90 -0.48 -5.13
N HIS A 53 1.90 -1.42 -6.07
CA HIS A 53 0.75 -1.71 -6.93
C HIS A 53 0.04 -2.96 -6.40
N LEU A 54 -1.22 -2.80 -6.03
CA LEU A 54 -2.07 -3.83 -5.44
C LEU A 54 -3.15 -4.27 -6.43
N SER A 55 -3.40 -5.58 -6.47
CA SER A 55 -4.66 -6.16 -6.93
C SER A 55 -5.54 -6.38 -5.70
N LEU A 56 -6.61 -5.60 -5.58
CA LEU A 56 -7.59 -5.73 -4.51
C LEU A 56 -8.52 -6.92 -4.77
N GLU A 57 -8.81 -7.19 -6.05
CA GLU A 57 -9.58 -8.35 -6.49
C GLU A 57 -8.87 -9.66 -6.14
N GLU A 58 -7.58 -9.78 -6.47
CA GLU A 58 -6.78 -10.99 -6.22
C GLU A 58 -6.13 -11.01 -4.82
N LYS A 59 -6.33 -9.95 -4.03
CA LYS A 59 -5.72 -9.75 -2.70
C LYS A 59 -4.21 -10.00 -2.69
N ARG A 60 -3.48 -9.39 -3.64
CA ARG A 60 -2.03 -9.54 -3.76
C ARG A 60 -1.33 -8.25 -4.18
N ILE A 61 -0.03 -8.20 -3.93
CA ILE A 61 0.85 -7.16 -4.46
C ILE A 61 1.30 -7.57 -5.87
N ILE A 62 1.01 -6.73 -6.86
CA ILE A 62 1.45 -6.89 -8.26
C ILE A 62 2.91 -6.47 -8.39
N SER A 63 3.28 -5.32 -7.81
CA SER A 63 4.67 -4.85 -7.84
C SER A 63 4.99 -3.91 -6.69
N VAL A 64 6.25 -3.89 -6.29
CA VAL A 64 6.81 -2.87 -5.39
C VAL A 64 8.05 -2.29 -6.03
N LYS A 65 8.16 -0.96 -6.05
CA LYS A 65 9.34 -0.24 -6.52
C LYS A 65 9.74 0.79 -5.48
N GLN A 66 10.99 0.77 -5.07
CA GLN A 66 11.56 1.90 -4.35
C GLN A 66 11.68 3.07 -5.32
N ILE A 67 11.09 4.21 -4.97
CA ILE A 67 11.08 5.43 -5.79
C ILE A 67 11.95 6.54 -5.19
N SER A 68 12.36 6.40 -3.93
CA SER A 68 13.25 7.33 -3.23
C SER A 68 13.97 6.63 -2.07
N GLY A 69 15.11 7.17 -1.65
CA GLY A 69 15.91 6.70 -0.52
C GLY A 69 17.18 5.93 -0.91
N PRO A 70 18.01 5.56 0.08
CA PRO A 70 19.22 4.77 -0.16
C PRO A 70 18.87 3.43 -0.80
N ALA A 71 19.54 3.10 -1.90
CA ALA A 71 19.33 1.85 -2.65
C ALA A 71 19.94 0.63 -1.96
N GLU A 72 20.86 0.85 -1.03
CA GLU A 72 21.54 -0.20 -0.27
C GLU A 72 20.95 -0.29 1.13
N HIS A 73 20.44 -1.48 1.47
CA HIS A 73 20.18 -1.82 2.86
C HIS A 73 21.51 -2.03 3.56
N ALA A 74 21.70 -1.42 4.72
CA ALA A 74 22.90 -1.65 5.51
C ALA A 74 22.97 -3.14 5.93
N PRO A 75 24.15 -3.78 5.87
CA PRO A 75 24.31 -5.15 6.34
C PRO A 75 23.87 -5.28 7.81
N GLY A 76 22.83 -6.08 8.07
CA GLY A 76 22.29 -6.30 9.42
C GLY A 76 20.95 -5.62 9.70
N GLU A 77 20.45 -4.76 8.79
CA GLU A 77 19.08 -4.25 8.88
C GLU A 77 18.08 -5.21 8.21
N PRO A 78 16.84 -5.34 8.75
CA PRO A 78 15.81 -6.15 8.11
C PRO A 78 15.47 -5.56 6.74
N ASP A 79 15.37 -6.42 5.71
CA ASP A 79 14.98 -6.00 4.36
C ASP A 79 13.58 -5.35 4.38
N PRO A 80 13.42 -4.03 4.15
CA PRO A 80 12.11 -3.39 4.05
C PRO A 80 11.21 -3.98 2.96
N PHE A 81 11.75 -4.68 1.96
CA PHE A 81 10.93 -5.40 0.98
C PHE A 81 10.36 -6.72 1.51
N ALA A 82 10.90 -7.26 2.61
CA ALA A 82 10.49 -8.57 3.13
C ALA A 82 9.00 -8.62 3.46
N LYS A 83 8.43 -7.53 4.01
CA LYS A 83 7.00 -7.48 4.33
C LYS A 83 6.11 -7.58 3.10
N TYR A 84 6.51 -6.99 1.97
CA TYR A 84 5.73 -7.05 0.74
C TYR A 84 5.84 -8.39 0.04
N LYS A 85 7.01 -9.06 0.13
CA LYS A 85 7.23 -10.38 -0.49
C LYS A 85 6.21 -11.42 -0.02
N ALA A 86 5.67 -11.31 1.20
CA ALA A 86 4.61 -12.19 1.69
C ALA A 86 3.31 -12.13 0.88
N PHE A 87 3.09 -11.03 0.16
CA PHE A 87 1.88 -10.78 -0.63
C PHE A 87 2.15 -10.79 -2.15
N MET A 88 3.40 -10.98 -2.58
CA MET A 88 3.76 -11.10 -3.99
C MET A 88 3.59 -12.56 -4.41
N LYS A 89 2.72 -12.79 -5.40
CA LYS A 89 2.53 -14.10 -6.06
C LYS A 89 3.02 -14.04 -7.48
#